data_AF-A0A1F5K9H7-F1
#
_entry.id   AF-A0A1F5K9H7-F1
#
_cell.length_a   1.000
_cell.length_b   1.000
_cell.length_c   1.000
_cell.angle_alpha   90.00
_cell.angle_beta   90.00
_cell.angle_gamma   90.00
#
_symmetry.space_group_name_H-M   'P 1'
#
loop_
_entity.id
_entity.type
_entity.pdbx_description
1 polymer ?
#
loop_
_entity_poly.entity_id
_entity_poly.type
_entity_poly.pdbx_seq_one_letter_code
_entity_poly.pdbx_strand_id
1 'polypeptide(L)'
;MNKIKALVIVLIAINIILFGVVYLNRKESVESPITPTPNTLPSLTITSTDPSFNQLTSISLVTPINIIFNQQIDQVSTVIQTNPIVETKHSVSGNILTIKPKMFWPVDQVIEITILQTRSINGSILTIPYKFTIKSPLPTE
;
A
#
# COMPACT_ATOMS: atom_id res chain seq x y z
N MET A 1 -42.02 -57.13 -17.61
CA MET A 1 -40.71 -56.82 -16.97
C MET A 1 -39.82 -55.85 -17.77
N ASN A 2 -40.07 -55.59 -19.07
CA ASN A 2 -39.21 -54.71 -19.89
C ASN A 2 -39.54 -53.21 -19.78
N LYS A 3 -40.79 -52.83 -19.50
CA LYS A 3 -41.21 -51.42 -19.42
C LYS A 3 -40.61 -50.67 -18.22
N ILE A 4 -40.47 -51.35 -17.08
CA ILE A 4 -39.85 -50.78 -15.86
C ILE A 4 -38.35 -50.57 -16.05
N LYS A 5 -37.65 -51.53 -16.69
CA LYS A 5 -36.22 -51.40 -17.00
C LYS A 5 -35.96 -50.25 -17.99
N ALA A 6 -36.81 -50.09 -19.00
CA ALA A 6 -36.73 -48.97 -19.93
C ALA A 6 -36.94 -47.61 -19.23
N LEU A 7 -37.90 -47.52 -18.31
CA LEU A 7 -38.16 -46.30 -17.54
C LEU A 7 -36.95 -45.89 -16.69
N VAL A 8 -36.29 -46.86 -16.03
CA VAL A 8 -35.10 -46.62 -15.20
C VAL A 8 -33.93 -46.12 -16.04
N ILE A 9 -33.71 -46.70 -17.23
CA ILE A 9 -32.64 -46.26 -18.15
C ILE A 9 -32.87 -44.82 -18.62
N VAL A 10 -34.12 -44.45 -18.93
CA VAL A 10 -34.47 -43.07 -19.33
C VAL A 10 -34.23 -42.08 -18.19
N LEU A 11 -34.60 -42.43 -16.95
CA LEU A 11 -34.36 -41.58 -15.78
C LEU A 11 -32.87 -41.38 -15.49
N ILE A 12 -32.04 -42.42 -15.69
CA ILE A 12 -30.58 -42.32 -15.56
C ILE A 12 -30.02 -41.40 -16.65
N ALA A 13 -30.45 -41.56 -17.91
CA ALA A 13 -30.00 -40.72 -19.01
C ALA A 13 -30.36 -39.24 -18.80
N ILE A 14 -31.57 -38.95 -18.30
CA ILE A 14 -32.01 -37.59 -17.97
C ILE A 14 -31.14 -37.01 -16.85
N ASN A 15 -30.84 -37.76 -15.78
CA ASN A 15 -29.97 -37.30 -14.71
C ASN A 15 -28.55 -36.99 -15.20
N ILE A 16 -27.99 -37.83 -16.07
CA ILE A 16 -26.66 -37.60 -16.66
C ILE A 16 -26.66 -36.33 -17.52
N ILE A 17 -27.71 -36.11 -18.32
CA ILE A 17 -27.85 -34.90 -19.14
C ILE A 17 -28.01 -33.65 -18.26
N LEU A 18 -28.85 -33.70 -17.23
CA LEU A 18 -29.01 -32.60 -16.28
C LEU A 18 -27.70 -32.29 -15.56
N PHE A 19 -26.97 -33.32 -15.12
CA PHE A 19 -25.67 -33.13 -14.48
C PHE A 19 -24.65 -32.54 -15.47
N GLY A 20 -24.63 -33.01 -16.71
CA GLY A 20 -23.79 -32.46 -17.78
C GLY A 20 -24.11 -31.00 -18.10
N VAL A 21 -25.38 -30.63 -18.18
CA VAL A 21 -25.80 -29.23 -18.42
C VAL A 21 -25.43 -28.34 -17.24
N VAL A 22 -25.62 -28.79 -16.00
CA VAL A 22 -25.21 -28.03 -14.80
C VAL A 22 -23.68 -27.89 -14.76
N TYR A 23 -22.94 -28.95 -15.09
CA TYR A 23 -21.48 -28.94 -15.08
C TYR A 23 -20.88 -28.10 -16.22
N LEU A 24 -21.49 -28.12 -17.41
CA LEU A 24 -21.04 -27.35 -18.58
C LEU A 24 -21.50 -25.89 -18.54
N ASN A 25 -22.64 -25.58 -17.93
CA ASN A 25 -23.07 -24.20 -17.66
C ASN A 25 -22.42 -23.61 -16.42
N ARG A 26 -21.70 -24.40 -15.62
CA ARG A 26 -20.70 -23.90 -14.69
C ARG A 26 -19.44 -23.49 -15.47
N LYS A 27 -19.60 -22.61 -16.46
CA LYS A 27 -18.51 -21.72 -16.85
C LYS A 27 -18.34 -20.77 -15.69
N GLU A 28 -17.45 -21.16 -14.79
CA GLU A 28 -16.81 -20.23 -13.90
C GLU A 28 -16.26 -19.11 -14.78
N SER A 29 -16.93 -17.97 -14.76
CA SER A 29 -16.23 -16.70 -14.74
C SER A 29 -15.36 -16.74 -13.49
N VAL A 30 -14.23 -17.45 -13.57
CA VAL A 30 -13.06 -17.10 -12.79
C VAL A 30 -12.61 -15.78 -13.40
N GLU A 31 -13.35 -14.72 -13.08
CA GLU A 31 -12.69 -13.46 -12.83
C GLU A 31 -11.58 -13.84 -11.85
N SER A 32 -10.35 -13.89 -12.37
CA SER A 32 -9.19 -13.80 -11.49
C SER A 32 -9.55 -12.70 -10.52
N PRO A 33 -9.46 -12.90 -9.19
CA PRO A 33 -9.72 -11.81 -8.27
C PRO A 33 -8.88 -10.67 -8.79
N ILE A 34 -9.55 -9.62 -9.27
CA ILE A 34 -8.95 -8.35 -9.58
C ILE A 34 -8.42 -7.98 -8.21
N THR A 35 -7.17 -8.36 -7.96
CA THR A 35 -6.44 -7.90 -6.81
C THR A 35 -6.57 -6.41 -6.96
N PRO A 36 -7.27 -5.70 -6.06
CA PRO A 36 -7.44 -4.28 -6.23
C PRO A 36 -6.03 -3.71 -6.22
N THR A 37 -5.47 -3.49 -7.40
CA THR A 37 -4.27 -2.69 -7.56
C THR A 37 -4.69 -1.35 -6.99
N PRO A 38 -4.08 -0.91 -5.89
CA PRO A 38 -4.45 0.36 -5.29
C PRO A 38 -4.41 1.40 -6.40
N ASN A 39 -5.55 2.03 -6.72
CA ASN A 39 -5.61 3.14 -7.67
C ASN A 39 -4.83 4.37 -7.16
N THR A 40 -4.24 4.27 -5.98
CA THR A 40 -3.35 5.21 -5.33
C THR A 40 -1.92 4.67 -5.39
N LEU A 41 -0.98 5.53 -5.81
CA LEU A 41 0.45 5.25 -5.67
C LEU A 41 0.71 4.76 -4.23
N PRO A 42 1.47 3.67 -4.04
CA PRO A 42 1.76 3.16 -2.71
C PRO A 42 2.41 4.27 -1.90
N SER A 43 1.89 4.53 -0.69
CA SER A 43 2.41 5.55 0.21
C SER A 43 2.65 4.97 1.59
N LEU A 44 3.79 5.29 2.19
CA LEU A 44 4.08 4.88 3.57
C LEU A 44 3.43 5.88 4.54
N THR A 45 2.52 5.43 5.40
CA THR A 45 1.87 6.29 6.40
C THR A 45 2.48 6.07 7.77
N ILE A 46 3.01 7.14 8.38
CA ILE A 46 3.61 7.14 9.72
C ILE A 46 2.79 8.06 10.63
N THR A 47 2.47 7.61 11.85
CA THR A 47 1.81 8.46 12.85
C THR A 47 2.84 8.99 13.85
N SER A 48 2.90 10.31 14.03
CA SER A 48 3.91 11.02 14.83
C SER A 48 3.93 10.65 16.33
N THR A 49 3.01 9.82 16.84
CA THR A 49 2.94 9.43 18.26
C THR A 49 3.97 8.39 18.67
N ASP A 50 4.68 7.78 17.71
CA ASP A 50 5.71 6.79 18.00
C ASP A 50 7.09 7.35 17.59
N PRO A 51 7.86 7.96 18.51
CA PRO A 51 9.22 8.43 18.25
C PRO A 51 10.19 7.28 17.93
N SER A 52 9.73 6.04 18.09
CA SER A 52 10.42 4.80 17.80
C SER A 52 9.82 4.05 16.61
N PHE A 53 9.12 4.72 15.68
CA PHE A 53 8.72 4.12 14.41
C PHE A 53 9.96 3.80 13.57
N ASN A 54 10.60 2.69 13.90
CA ASN A 54 11.85 2.20 13.37
C ASN A 54 11.58 0.90 12.59
N GLN A 55 10.46 0.87 11.87
CA GLN A 55 10.08 -0.29 11.08
C GLN A 55 10.62 -0.13 9.66
N LEU A 56 11.68 -0.89 9.37
CA LEU A 56 12.35 -0.96 8.08
C LEU A 56 11.36 -1.42 7.01
N THR A 57 10.70 -0.47 6.36
CA THR A 57 9.67 -0.75 5.35
C THR A 57 10.28 -0.66 3.96
N SER A 58 10.12 -1.71 3.17
CA SER A 58 10.49 -1.71 1.75
C SER A 58 9.52 -0.83 0.97
N ILE A 59 10.02 0.23 0.37
CA ILE A 59 9.23 1.13 -0.49
C ILE A 59 9.63 0.98 -1.96
N SER A 60 8.83 1.49 -2.91
CA SER A 60 9.24 1.57 -4.32
C SER A 60 10.03 2.86 -4.58
N LEU A 61 10.71 2.95 -5.74
CA LEU A 61 11.66 4.05 -6.06
C LEU A 61 11.04 5.45 -6.01
N VAL A 62 9.72 5.54 -6.22
CA VAL A 62 8.97 6.80 -6.29
C VAL A 62 7.93 6.93 -5.18
N THR A 63 7.85 5.97 -4.24
CA THR A 63 6.83 5.95 -3.20
C THR A 63 6.94 7.19 -2.32
N PRO A 64 5.89 8.03 -2.24
CA PRO A 64 5.84 9.11 -1.27
C PRO A 64 5.68 8.57 0.15
N ILE A 65 6.19 9.33 1.11
CA ILE A 65 6.10 9.06 2.54
C ILE A 65 5.17 10.10 3.14
N ASN A 66 4.08 9.66 3.76
CA ASN A 66 3.09 10.48 4.42
C ASN A 66 3.23 10.36 5.93
N ILE A 67 3.33 11.49 6.61
CA ILE A 67 3.49 11.56 8.07
C ILE A 67 2.31 12.33 8.62
N ILE A 68 1.52 11.66 9.45
CA ILE A 68 0.32 12.21 10.07
C ILE A 68 0.68 12.72 11.46
N PHE A 69 0.50 14.03 11.65
CA PHE A 69 0.62 14.71 12.93
C PHE A 69 -0.73 14.76 13.65
N ASN A 70 -0.68 14.89 14.97
CA ASN A 70 -1.87 15.11 15.80
C ASN A 70 -2.43 16.54 15.67
N GLN A 71 -1.67 17.45 15.04
CA GLN A 71 -2.01 18.85 14.85
C GLN A 71 -1.68 19.28 13.42
N GLN A 72 -2.35 20.35 12.95
CA GLN A 72 -1.99 20.98 11.69
C GLN A 72 -0.59 21.58 11.79
N ILE A 73 0.20 21.37 10.74
CA ILE A 73 1.62 21.75 10.66
C ILE A 73 1.83 22.87 9.64
N ASP A 74 2.82 23.72 9.90
CA ASP A 74 3.23 24.80 9.01
C ASP A 74 4.33 24.30 8.06
N GLN A 75 4.04 24.35 6.75
CA GLN A 75 4.97 23.95 5.70
C GLN A 75 6.30 24.71 5.77
N VAL A 76 6.26 26.02 6.03
CA VAL A 76 7.45 26.89 5.95
C VAL A 76 8.44 26.58 7.07
N SER A 77 7.94 26.01 8.17
CA SER A 77 8.72 25.62 9.33
C SER A 77 9.30 24.20 9.28
N THR A 78 9.02 23.45 8.21
CA THR A 78 9.36 22.04 8.10
C THR A 78 10.75 21.84 7.50
N VAL A 79 11.66 21.25 8.27
CA VAL A 79 13.03 20.97 7.84
C VAL A 79 13.28 19.46 7.87
N ILE A 80 13.67 18.90 6.72
CA ILE A 80 13.89 17.45 6.52
C ILE A 80 15.35 17.23 6.13
N GLN A 81 15.98 16.25 6.76
CA GLN A 81 17.31 15.73 6.42
C GLN A 81 17.22 14.24 6.12
N THR A 82 18.06 13.77 5.20
CA THR A 82 18.16 12.36 4.82
C THR A 82 19.61 11.87 4.94
N ASN A 83 19.80 10.60 5.29
CA ASN A 83 21.09 9.91 5.27
C ASN A 83 20.92 8.52 4.62
N PRO A 84 21.52 8.24 3.45
CA PRO A 84 22.36 9.15 2.66
C PRO A 84 21.58 10.35 2.13
N ILE A 85 22.31 11.38 1.67
CA ILE A 85 21.69 12.62 1.18
C ILE A 85 20.88 12.33 -0.09
N VAL A 86 19.57 12.50 0.01
CA VAL A 86 18.61 12.40 -1.08
C VAL A 86 17.90 13.73 -1.24
N GLU A 87 17.89 14.27 -2.46
CA GLU A 87 17.09 15.45 -2.76
C GLU A 87 15.59 15.12 -2.70
N THR A 88 14.86 15.84 -1.84
CA THR A 88 13.43 15.63 -1.64
C THR A 88 12.60 16.85 -2.04
N LYS A 89 11.33 16.62 -2.36
CA LYS A 89 10.26 17.62 -2.33
C LYS A 89 9.33 17.24 -1.19
N HIS A 90 8.79 18.24 -0.50
CA HIS A 90 7.78 18.00 0.51
C HIS A 90 6.60 18.97 0.35
N SER A 91 5.45 18.55 0.82
CA SER A 91 4.22 19.34 0.84
C SER A 91 3.46 19.05 2.12
N VAL A 92 2.72 20.03 2.61
CA VAL A 92 1.87 19.88 3.79
C VAL A 92 0.42 20.10 3.41
N SER A 93 -0.45 19.21 3.87
CA SER A 93 -1.91 19.33 3.72
C SER A 93 -2.56 19.06 5.08
N GLY A 94 -2.96 20.13 5.77
CA GLY A 94 -3.51 20.04 7.12
C GLY A 94 -2.50 19.47 8.12
N ASN A 95 -2.74 18.25 8.58
CA ASN A 95 -1.87 17.53 9.52
C ASN A 95 -1.00 16.47 8.83
N ILE A 96 -0.95 16.42 7.50
CA ILE A 96 -0.18 15.44 6.74
C ILE A 96 1.01 16.11 6.08
N LEU A 97 2.22 15.62 6.37
CA LEU A 97 3.45 15.93 5.64
C LEU A 97 3.72 14.82 4.63
N THR A 98 3.81 15.18 3.36
CA THR A 98 4.21 14.26 2.29
C THR A 98 5.65 14.57 1.87
N ILE A 99 6.51 13.56 1.87
CA ILE A 99 7.91 13.62 1.43
C ILE A 99 8.07 12.71 0.22
N LYS A 100 8.67 13.21 -0.85
CA LYS A 100 8.96 12.43 -2.06
C LYS A 100 10.38 12.72 -2.55
N PRO A 101 11.06 11.75 -3.18
CA PRO A 101 12.33 12.03 -3.82
C PRO A 101 12.09 12.95 -5.03
N LYS A 102 13.06 13.81 -5.37
CA LYS A 102 12.97 14.60 -6.60
C LYS A 102 13.05 13.74 -7.85
N MET A 103 13.87 12.68 -7.80
CA MET A 103 14.02 11.69 -8.86
C MET A 103 13.60 10.31 -8.34
N PHE A 104 14.46 9.66 -7.55
CA PHE A 104 14.22 8.32 -7.00
C PHE A 104 14.86 8.15 -5.63
N TRP A 105 14.36 7.21 -4.84
CA TRP A 105 15.06 6.72 -3.65
C TRP A 105 16.30 5.88 -4.05
N PRO A 106 17.44 5.99 -3.34
CA PRO A 106 18.67 5.24 -3.63
C PRO A 106 18.49 3.72 -3.50
N VAL A 107 18.73 2.94 -4.55
CA VAL A 107 18.47 1.48 -4.60
C VAL A 107 19.26 0.70 -3.54
N ASP A 108 18.64 -0.32 -2.95
CA ASP A 108 19.25 -1.26 -1.97
C ASP A 108 19.99 -0.58 -0.80
N GLN A 109 19.44 0.54 -0.34
CA GLN A 109 19.99 1.29 0.80
C GLN A 109 18.93 1.50 1.89
N VAL A 110 19.43 1.53 3.13
CA VAL A 110 18.66 2.03 4.26
C VAL A 110 18.80 3.55 4.26
N ILE A 111 17.68 4.25 4.26
CA ILE A 111 17.65 5.72 4.27
C ILE A 111 17.04 6.13 5.59
N GLU A 112 17.81 6.83 6.41
CA GLU A 112 17.32 7.53 7.60
C GLU A 112 16.74 8.87 7.17
N ILE A 113 15.53 9.17 7.64
CA ILE A 113 14.86 10.45 7.43
C ILE A 113 14.66 11.10 8.80
N THR A 114 15.16 12.31 8.95
CA THR A 114 15.06 13.12 10.16
C THR A 114 14.26 14.39 9.87
N ILE A 115 13.20 14.62 10.62
CA ILE A 115 12.47 15.89 10.67
C ILE A 115 13.09 16.71 11.80
N LEU A 116 13.93 17.67 11.45
CA LEU A 116 14.69 18.48 12.41
C LEU A 116 13.82 19.51 13.11
N GLN A 117 12.85 20.06 12.38
CA GLN A 117 11.97 21.09 12.88
C GLN A 117 10.62 20.98 12.17
N THR A 118 9.55 21.14 12.93
CA THR A 118 8.23 21.48 12.43
C THR A 118 7.50 22.27 13.51
N ARG A 119 6.68 23.23 13.09
CA ARG A 119 5.83 24.03 13.96
C ARG A 119 4.38 23.74 13.59
N SER A 120 3.52 23.59 14.59
CA SER A 120 2.09 23.63 14.38
C SER A 120 1.64 25.04 14.00
N ILE A 121 0.57 25.17 13.21
CA ILE A 121 -0.06 26.48 12.96
C ILE A 121 -0.43 27.25 14.25
N ASN A 122 -0.60 26.53 15.37
CA ASN A 122 -0.91 27.10 16.68
C ASN A 122 0.34 27.55 17.46
N GLY A 123 1.53 27.47 16.86
CA GLY A 123 2.79 27.94 17.44
C GLY A 123 3.58 26.88 18.22
N SER A 124 3.00 25.72 18.53
CA SER A 124 3.69 24.59 19.16
C SER A 124 4.85 24.10 18.28
N ILE A 125 6.03 23.90 18.85
CA ILE A 125 7.23 23.46 18.12
C ILE A 125 7.51 22.00 18.48
N LEU A 126 7.90 21.19 17.49
CA LEU A 126 8.48 19.89 17.73
C LEU A 126 9.83 20.06 18.44
N THR A 127 9.90 19.70 19.72
CA THR A 127 11.10 19.85 20.55
C THR A 127 12.10 18.72 20.37
N ILE A 128 11.66 17.57 19.85
CA ILE A 128 12.48 16.38 19.61
C ILE A 128 12.40 16.02 18.13
N PRO A 129 13.53 15.99 17.40
CA PRO A 129 13.53 15.60 16.00
C PRO A 129 12.90 14.21 15.79
N TYR A 130 12.00 14.11 14.82
CA TYR A 130 11.37 12.84 14.48
C TYR A 130 12.25 12.06 13.52
N LYS A 131 12.57 10.80 13.82
CA LYS A 131 13.48 9.97 13.01
C LYS A 131 12.82 8.65 12.65
N PHE A 132 13.02 8.21 11.41
CA PHE A 132 12.59 6.89 10.96
C PHE A 132 13.48 6.41 9.81
N THR A 133 13.56 5.09 9.64
CA THR A 133 14.35 4.46 8.57
C THR A 133 13.44 3.74 7.58
N ILE A 134 13.73 3.89 6.30
CA ILE A 134 13.10 3.14 5.21
C ILE A 134 14.14 2.26 4.53
N LYS A 135 13.71 1.13 3.96
CA LYS A 135 14.52 0.35 3.04
C LYS A 135 14.07 0.65 1.62
N SER A 136 15.00 1.11 0.80
CA SER A 136 14.77 1.32 -0.62
C SER A 136 14.51 -0.01 -1.34
N PRO A 137 13.81 -0.03 -2.50
CA PRO A 137 13.54 -1.30 -3.16
C PRO A 137 14.85 -1.95 -3.63
N LEU A 138 14.80 -3.27 -3.72
CA LEU A 138 15.82 -4.05 -4.40
C LEU A 138 15.85 -3.66 -5.90
N PRO A 139 17.02 -3.72 -6.55
CA PRO A 139 17.08 -3.55 -7.99
C PRO A 139 16.17 -4.58 -8.67
N THR A 140 15.39 -4.13 -9.65
CA THR A 140 14.68 -5.05 -10.54
C THR A 140 15.75 -5.71 -11.42
N GLU A 141 15.90 -7.03 -11.30
CA GLU A 141 16.75 -7.85 -12.18
C GLU A 141 16.25 -7.86 -13.62
#